data_AF-A0A838KZA4-F1
#
_entry.id   AF-A0A838KZA4-F1
#
_cell.length_a   1.000
_cell.length_b   1.000
_cell.length_c   1.000
_cell.angle_alpha   90.00
_cell.angle_beta   90.00
_cell.angle_gamma   90.00
#
_symmetry.space_group_name_H-M   'P 1'
#
loop_
_entity.id
_entity.type
_entity.pdbx_description
1 polymer ?
#
loop_
_entity_poly.entity_id
_entity_poly.type
_entity_poly.pdbx_seq_one_letter_code
_entity_poly.pdbx_strand_id
1 'polypeptide(L)'
;MPTGIGKTETMLALLVDQRLDRLLIVVPTTALREQTAAKFETLGVLVKSGVIGSAALYPVVGTLEHRPRTPEEVEEYFRSCNVVVTTMGVVSRCGEDVQRKMAEMCGHLFIDEAHHIQAPTWEIFRRFFADKIVLQFTATPFRGDGRHVDGEII
;
A
#
# COMPACT_ATOMS: atom_id res chain seq x y z
N MET A 1 13.51 -7.10 4.95
CA MET A 1 14.44 -6.24 4.17
C MET A 1 14.98 -5.12 5.03
N PRO A 2 16.30 -5.03 5.32
CA PRO A 2 16.85 -3.96 6.14
C PRO A 2 16.59 -2.57 5.57
N THR A 3 16.60 -1.55 6.43
CA THR A 3 16.39 -0.14 6.02
C THR A 3 17.47 0.30 5.04
N GLY A 4 17.07 1.01 3.98
CA GLY A 4 17.99 1.51 2.95
C GLY A 4 18.34 0.52 1.84
N ILE A 5 17.81 -0.72 1.86
CA ILE A 5 18.13 -1.76 0.86
C ILE A 5 17.01 -1.95 -0.17
N GLY A 6 16.33 -0.87 -0.57
CA GLY A 6 15.44 -0.90 -1.74
C GLY A 6 14.04 -1.49 -1.52
N LYS A 7 13.45 -1.39 -0.32
CA LYS A 7 12.06 -1.81 -0.05
C LYS A 7 11.08 -1.16 -1.03
N THR A 8 11.12 0.18 -1.10
CA THR A 8 10.26 0.95 -2.00
C THR A 8 10.53 0.58 -3.46
N GLU A 9 11.79 0.45 -3.85
CA GLU A 9 12.18 0.05 -5.20
C GLU A 9 11.67 -1.36 -5.58
N THR A 10 11.61 -2.28 -4.62
CA THR A 10 11.00 -3.60 -4.82
C THR A 10 9.49 -3.50 -5.02
N MET A 11 8.81 -2.66 -4.22
CA MET A 11 7.39 -2.39 -4.40
C MET A 11 7.09 -1.78 -5.79
N LEU A 12 7.93 -0.85 -6.26
CA LEU A 12 7.83 -0.28 -7.60
C LEU A 12 8.02 -1.35 -8.69
N ALA A 13 9.01 -2.23 -8.52
CA ALA A 13 9.28 -3.28 -9.49
C ALA A 13 8.09 -4.23 -9.60
N LEU A 14 7.49 -4.62 -8.46
CA LEU A 14 6.30 -5.46 -8.43
C LEU A 14 5.10 -4.80 -9.10
N LEU A 15 4.87 -3.49 -8.90
CA LEU A 15 3.80 -2.78 -9.60
C LEU A 15 3.92 -2.90 -11.12
N VAL A 16 5.13 -2.66 -11.63
CA VAL A 16 5.41 -2.65 -13.08
C VAL A 16 5.37 -4.05 -13.67
N ASP A 17 6.00 -5.01 -12.99
CA ASP A 17 6.12 -6.40 -13.45
C ASP A 17 4.76 -7.10 -13.48
N GLN A 18 3.99 -6.97 -12.39
CA GLN A 18 2.70 -7.62 -12.25
C GLN A 18 1.54 -6.85 -12.90
N ARG A 19 1.78 -5.63 -13.37
CA ARG A 19 0.78 -4.75 -14.01
C ARG A 19 -0.50 -4.65 -13.21
N LEU A 20 -0.36 -4.33 -11.92
CA LEU A 20 -1.49 -4.32 -10.99
C LEU A 20 -2.52 -3.26 -11.40
N ASP A 21 -3.77 -3.68 -11.64
CA ASP A 21 -4.86 -2.77 -12.01
C ASP A 21 -5.08 -1.69 -10.95
N ARG A 22 -5.11 -2.12 -9.68
CA ARG A 22 -5.15 -1.22 -8.53
C ARG A 22 -4.45 -1.77 -7.31
N LEU A 23 -3.51 -1.01 -6.80
CA LEU A 23 -2.72 -1.29 -5.61
C LEU A 23 -3.10 -0.33 -4.47
N LEU A 24 -3.43 -0.87 -3.30
CA LEU A 24 -3.48 -0.09 -2.06
C LEU A 24 -2.17 -0.25 -1.31
N ILE A 25 -1.57 0.85 -0.88
CA ILE A 25 -0.38 0.88 -0.05
C ILE A 25 -0.71 1.53 1.29
N VAL A 26 -0.43 0.82 2.37
CA VAL A 26 -0.61 1.30 3.74
C VAL A 26 0.75 1.53 4.39
N VAL A 27 0.95 2.74 4.91
CA VAL A 27 2.18 3.16 5.59
C VAL A 27 1.85 3.73 6.98
N PRO A 28 2.80 3.81 7.92
CA PRO A 28 2.46 4.17 9.30
C PRO A 28 2.30 5.69 9.53
N THR A 29 2.87 6.54 8.68
CA THR A 29 2.90 8.00 8.90
C THR A 29 2.55 8.81 7.65
N THR A 30 2.10 10.05 7.86
CA THR A 30 1.86 11.01 6.76
C THR A 30 3.11 11.27 5.93
N ALA A 31 4.27 11.44 6.58
CA ALA A 31 5.53 11.67 5.88
C ALA A 31 5.90 10.49 4.96
N LEU A 32 5.69 9.25 5.41
CA LEU A 32 5.90 8.08 4.56
C LEU A 32 4.85 7.98 3.44
N ARG A 33 3.63 8.45 3.65
CA ARG A 33 2.60 8.48 2.60
C ARG A 33 3.04 9.37 1.45
N GLU A 34 3.49 10.58 1.76
CA GLU A 34 4.00 11.54 0.77
C GLU A 34 5.24 11.01 0.05
N GLN A 35 6.21 10.47 0.80
CA GLN A 35 7.43 9.90 0.22
C GLN A 35 7.14 8.71 -0.70
N THR A 36 6.28 7.79 -0.26
CA THR A 36 5.89 6.64 -1.07
C THR A 36 5.11 7.07 -2.30
N ALA A 37 4.14 7.99 -2.18
CA ALA A 37 3.40 8.49 -3.33
C ALA A 37 4.34 9.11 -4.39
N ALA A 38 5.24 10.01 -3.99
CA ALA A 38 6.20 10.63 -4.90
C ALA A 38 7.13 9.62 -5.61
N LYS A 39 7.49 8.53 -4.92
CA LYS A 39 8.28 7.44 -5.52
C LYS A 39 7.50 6.68 -6.58
N PHE A 40 6.22 6.42 -6.33
CA PHE A 40 5.33 5.74 -7.27
C PHE A 40 4.97 6.61 -8.48
N GLU A 41 4.75 7.91 -8.29
CA GLU A 41 4.49 8.86 -9.38
C GLU A 41 5.63 8.94 -10.40
N THR A 42 6.86 8.74 -9.94
CA THR A 42 8.07 8.88 -10.76
C THR A 42 8.68 7.55 -11.17
N LEU A 43 8.15 6.42 -10.67
CA LEU A 43 8.76 5.08 -10.73
C LEU A 43 10.25 5.06 -10.27
N GLY A 44 10.69 6.10 -9.56
CA GLY A 44 11.97 6.22 -8.88
C GLY A 44 13.19 5.72 -9.65
N VAL A 45 13.93 4.80 -9.02
CA VAL A 45 15.19 4.28 -9.56
C VAL A 45 15.01 3.46 -10.83
N LEU A 46 13.82 2.89 -11.07
CA LEU A 46 13.58 2.00 -12.21
C LEU A 46 13.72 2.77 -13.52
N VAL A 47 13.25 4.02 -13.54
CA VAL A 47 13.43 4.94 -14.68
C VAL A 47 14.90 5.34 -14.81
N LYS A 48 15.55 5.72 -13.69
CA LYS A 48 16.95 6.18 -13.68
C LYS A 48 17.94 5.10 -14.12
N SER A 49 17.61 3.83 -13.90
CA SER A 49 18.42 2.67 -14.28
C SER A 49 18.15 2.19 -15.72
N GLY A 50 17.21 2.79 -16.43
CA GLY A 50 16.85 2.40 -17.80
C GLY A 50 16.08 1.08 -17.90
N VAL A 51 15.58 0.56 -16.78
CA VAL A 51 14.77 -0.68 -16.74
C VAL A 51 13.35 -0.40 -17.28
N ILE A 52 12.87 0.82 -17.11
CA ILE A 52 11.58 1.27 -17.66
C ILE A 52 11.81 1.86 -19.06
N GLY A 53 11.07 1.34 -20.05
CA GLY A 53 11.12 1.85 -21.42
C GLY A 53 10.62 3.30 -21.53
N SER A 54 11.15 4.06 -22.49
CA SER A 54 10.83 5.48 -22.67
C SER A 54 9.37 5.79 -23.00
N ALA A 55 8.63 4.81 -23.53
CA ALA A 55 7.20 4.91 -23.84
C ALA A 55 6.30 4.41 -22.70
N ALA A 56 6.87 4.04 -21.54
CA ALA A 56 6.08 3.55 -20.42
C ALA A 56 5.15 4.64 -19.87
N LEU A 57 3.93 4.23 -19.56
CA LEU A 57 2.98 5.06 -18.82
C LEU A 57 3.29 4.98 -17.33
N TYR A 58 3.08 6.10 -16.64
CA TYR A 58 3.26 6.22 -15.21
C TYR A 58 1.91 5.98 -14.52
N PRO A 59 1.90 5.37 -13.32
CA PRO A 59 0.67 5.15 -12.61
C PRO A 59 0.05 6.48 -12.16
N VAL A 60 -1.27 6.58 -12.20
CA VAL A 60 -1.97 7.63 -11.47
C VAL A 60 -1.97 7.27 -9.99
N VAL A 61 -1.33 8.11 -9.18
CA VAL A 61 -1.17 7.90 -7.74
C VAL A 61 -2.08 8.85 -6.97
N GLY A 62 -2.89 8.30 -6.07
CA GLY A 62 -3.72 9.06 -5.14
C GLY A 62 -3.24 8.91 -3.70
N THR A 63 -3.16 10.02 -2.96
CA THR A 63 -2.96 10.01 -1.50
C THR A 63 -4.30 10.15 -0.78
N LEU A 64 -4.70 9.10 -0.05
CA LEU A 64 -5.91 9.16 0.76
C LEU A 64 -5.59 9.76 2.13
N GLU A 65 -5.85 11.06 2.26
CA GLU A 65 -5.51 11.85 3.45
C GLU A 65 -6.63 11.93 4.47
N HIS A 66 -7.86 11.98 3.96
CA HIS A 66 -9.07 12.10 4.73
C HIS A 66 -9.84 10.78 4.66
N ARG A 67 -10.62 10.50 5.71
CA ARG A 67 -11.47 9.31 5.73
C ARG A 67 -12.63 9.51 4.75
N PRO A 68 -12.84 8.61 3.78
CA PRO A 68 -14.11 8.52 3.09
C PRO A 68 -15.21 8.16 4.08
N ARG A 69 -16.41 8.69 3.85
CA ARG A 69 -17.58 8.47 4.70
C ARG A 69 -18.51 7.41 4.15
N THR A 70 -18.49 7.19 2.83
CA THR A 70 -19.34 6.21 2.16
C THR A 70 -18.55 5.35 1.18
N PRO A 71 -19.06 4.15 0.83
CA PRO A 71 -18.48 3.33 -0.23
C PRO A 71 -18.38 4.05 -1.59
N GLU A 72 -19.33 4.93 -1.91
CA GLU A 72 -19.36 5.66 -3.18
C GLU A 72 -18.19 6.64 -3.29
N GLU A 73 -17.83 7.34 -2.20
CA GLU A 73 -16.65 8.21 -2.16
C GLU A 73 -15.35 7.42 -2.41
N VAL A 74 -15.27 6.19 -1.88
CA VAL A 74 -14.15 5.28 -2.16
C VAL A 74 -14.15 4.91 -3.64
N GLU A 75 -15.29 4.51 -4.18
CA GLU A 75 -15.38 4.07 -5.56
C GLU A 75 -15.00 5.19 -6.55
N GLU A 76 -15.55 6.39 -6.37
CA GLU A 76 -15.23 7.56 -7.19
C GLU A 76 -13.74 7.89 -7.16
N TYR A 77 -13.16 7.98 -5.96
CA TYR A 77 -11.75 8.33 -5.79
C TYR A 77 -10.84 7.24 -6.36
N PHE A 78 -11.05 5.99 -5.95
CA PHE A 78 -10.17 4.89 -6.36
C PHE A 78 -10.26 4.66 -7.87
N ARG A 79 -11.42 4.83 -8.52
CA ARG A 79 -11.57 4.68 -9.99
C ARG A 79 -10.62 5.53 -10.81
N SER A 80 -10.18 6.68 -10.27
CA SER A 80 -9.22 7.57 -10.92
C SER A 80 -7.75 7.18 -10.72
N CYS A 81 -7.46 6.18 -9.89
CA CYS A 81 -6.10 5.83 -9.45
C CYS A 81 -5.72 4.40 -9.84
N ASN A 82 -4.43 4.20 -10.16
CA ASN A 82 -3.78 2.88 -10.21
C ASN A 82 -3.17 2.52 -8.85
N VAL A 83 -2.66 3.50 -8.12
CA VAL A 83 -2.05 3.31 -6.81
C VAL A 83 -2.70 4.27 -5.83
N VAL A 84 -3.14 3.76 -4.68
CA VAL A 84 -3.63 4.59 -3.58
C VAL A 84 -2.71 4.39 -2.39
N VAL A 85 -2.20 5.47 -1.81
CA VAL A 85 -1.35 5.43 -0.61
C VAL A 85 -2.10 6.05 0.56
N THR A 86 -2.17 5.34 1.68
CA THR A 86 -2.87 5.80 2.88
C THR A 86 -2.17 5.35 4.15
N THR A 87 -2.73 5.72 5.31
CA THR A 87 -2.24 5.28 6.62
C THR A 87 -3.27 4.46 7.37
N MET A 88 -2.81 3.58 8.27
CA MET A 88 -3.73 2.90 9.18
C MET A 88 -4.55 3.87 10.03
N GLY A 89 -4.02 5.07 10.34
CA GLY A 89 -4.76 6.12 11.02
C GLY A 89 -6.00 6.61 10.24
N VAL A 90 -5.97 6.58 8.90
CA VAL A 90 -7.14 6.90 8.07
C VAL A 90 -8.08 5.71 7.98
N VAL A 91 -7.55 4.54 7.58
CA VAL A 91 -8.33 3.32 7.34
C VAL A 91 -9.12 2.87 8.58
N SER A 92 -8.47 2.86 9.74
CA SER A 92 -9.07 2.41 11.01
C SER A 92 -10.28 3.24 11.48
N ARG A 93 -10.43 4.47 10.97
CA ARG A 93 -11.54 5.38 11.32
C ARG A 93 -12.69 5.34 10.31
N CYS A 94 -12.56 4.52 9.27
CA CYS A 94 -13.58 4.27 8.26
C CYS A 94 -14.57 3.21 8.76
N GLY A 95 -15.83 3.30 8.32
CA GLY A 95 -16.82 2.25 8.54
C GLY A 95 -16.40 0.92 7.90
N GLU A 96 -16.98 -0.18 8.37
CA GLU A 96 -16.66 -1.52 7.84
C GLU A 96 -16.98 -1.63 6.35
N ASP A 97 -18.11 -1.07 5.93
CA ASP A 97 -18.56 -0.97 4.54
C ASP A 97 -17.57 -0.19 3.66
N VAL A 98 -17.05 0.93 4.18
CA VAL A 98 -16.03 1.74 3.51
C VAL A 98 -14.71 0.98 3.37
N GLN A 99 -14.26 0.31 4.44
CA GLN A 99 -13.04 -0.51 4.42
C GLN A 99 -13.16 -1.69 3.45
N ARG A 100 -14.32 -2.36 3.45
CA ARG A 100 -14.63 -3.45 2.52
C ARG A 100 -14.61 -2.95 1.07
N LYS A 101 -15.21 -1.78 0.80
CA LYS A 101 -15.16 -1.18 -0.54
C LYS A 101 -13.73 -0.86 -0.97
N MET A 102 -12.88 -0.33 -0.08
CA MET A 102 -11.46 -0.10 -0.39
C MET A 102 -10.78 -1.41 -0.82
N ALA A 103 -11.05 -2.49 -0.09
CA ALA A 103 -10.52 -3.80 -0.43
C ALA A 103 -11.05 -4.30 -1.77
N GLU A 104 -12.38 -4.29 -1.99
CA GLU A 104 -13.03 -4.69 -3.25
C GLU A 104 -12.40 -4.02 -4.48
N MET A 105 -12.13 -2.71 -4.40
CA MET A 105 -11.59 -1.92 -5.50
C MET A 105 -10.10 -2.19 -5.81
N CYS A 106 -9.38 -2.92 -4.95
CA CYS A 106 -7.94 -3.16 -5.09
C CYS A 106 -7.66 -4.64 -5.36
N GLY A 107 -6.72 -4.95 -6.26
CA GLY A 107 -6.27 -6.33 -6.47
C GLY A 107 -5.23 -6.78 -5.45
N HIS A 108 -4.45 -5.82 -4.92
CA HIS A 108 -3.31 -6.07 -4.05
C HIS A 108 -3.26 -5.06 -2.90
N LEU A 109 -2.69 -5.49 -1.78
CA LEU A 109 -2.38 -4.65 -0.64
C LEU A 109 -0.90 -4.76 -0.29
N PHE A 110 -0.19 -3.64 -0.34
CA PHE A 110 1.16 -3.53 0.20
C PHE A 110 1.16 -2.80 1.52
N ILE A 111 2.05 -3.22 2.40
CA ILE A 111 2.25 -2.61 3.70
C ILE A 111 3.71 -2.32 3.88
N ASP A 112 4.07 -1.06 4.09
CA ASP A 112 5.43 -0.70 4.49
C ASP A 112 5.50 -0.45 5.99
N GLU A 113 6.65 -0.79 6.55
CA GLU A 113 6.93 -0.83 7.99
C GLU A 113 5.85 -1.58 8.78
N ALA A 114 5.53 -2.79 8.33
CA ALA A 114 4.48 -3.64 8.93
C ALA A 114 4.65 -3.87 10.44
N HIS A 115 5.86 -3.73 10.99
CA HIS A 115 6.11 -3.80 12.43
C HIS A 115 5.44 -2.68 13.25
N HIS A 116 5.10 -1.53 12.64
CA HIS A 116 4.43 -0.42 13.31
C HIS A 116 2.92 -0.59 13.43
N ILE A 117 2.36 -1.63 12.82
CA ILE A 117 0.93 -1.79 12.72
C ILE A 117 0.34 -2.43 13.99
N GLN A 118 -0.73 -1.83 14.50
CA GLN A 118 -1.47 -2.35 15.66
C GLN A 118 -2.26 -3.61 15.29
N ALA A 119 -1.99 -4.72 15.99
CA ALA A 119 -2.53 -6.03 15.68
C ALA A 119 -4.06 -6.06 15.47
N PRO A 120 -4.92 -5.52 16.37
CA PRO A 120 -6.37 -5.74 16.25
C PRO A 120 -6.99 -5.03 15.04
N THR A 121 -6.68 -3.75 14.88
CA THR A 121 -7.21 -2.89 13.81
C THR A 121 -6.79 -3.38 12.42
N TRP A 122 -5.56 -3.85 12.34
CA TRP A 122 -5.00 -4.40 11.12
C TRP A 122 -5.54 -5.78 10.77
N GLU A 123 -5.61 -6.69 11.74
CA GLU A 123 -6.17 -8.02 11.51
C GLU A 123 -7.61 -7.93 11.00
N ILE A 124 -8.39 -6.93 11.46
CA ILE A 124 -9.72 -6.65 10.92
C ILE A 124 -9.63 -6.20 9.45
N PHE A 125 -8.83 -5.17 9.16
CA PHE A 125 -8.74 -4.62 7.80
C PHE A 125 -8.21 -5.65 6.79
N ARG A 126 -7.19 -6.42 7.17
CA ARG A 126 -6.60 -7.48 6.36
C ARG A 126 -7.61 -8.55 5.95
N ARG A 127 -8.61 -8.84 6.79
CA ARG A 127 -9.64 -9.86 6.46
C ARG A 127 -10.44 -9.51 5.22
N PHE A 128 -10.57 -8.23 4.86
CA PHE A 128 -11.21 -7.83 3.61
C PHE A 128 -10.37 -8.15 2.36
N PHE A 129 -9.10 -8.51 2.53
CA PHE A 129 -8.18 -8.93 1.48
C PHE A 129 -7.88 -10.44 1.53
N ALA A 130 -8.73 -11.25 2.16
CA ALA A 130 -8.45 -12.67 2.39
C ALA A 130 -8.25 -13.49 1.09
N ASP A 131 -8.88 -13.07 -0.01
CA ASP A 131 -8.77 -13.65 -1.34
C ASP A 131 -7.76 -12.94 -2.26
N LYS A 132 -6.94 -12.03 -1.69
CA LYS A 132 -6.05 -11.13 -2.43
C LYS A 132 -4.61 -11.27 -1.94
N ILE A 133 -3.68 -10.82 -2.79
CA ILE A 133 -2.26 -10.81 -2.43
C ILE A 133 -1.99 -9.64 -1.48
N VAL A 134 -1.48 -9.98 -0.30
CA VAL A 134 -1.03 -9.02 0.72
C VAL A 134 0.47 -9.19 0.92
N LEU A 135 1.25 -8.14 0.64
CA LEU A 135 2.70 -8.12 0.84
C LEU A 135 3.08 -7.16 1.96
N GLN A 136 3.96 -7.63 2.85
CA GLN A 136 4.42 -6.89 4.01
C GLN A 136 5.92 -6.63 3.90
N PHE A 137 6.29 -5.36 3.84
CA PHE A 137 7.66 -4.88 3.75
C PHE A 137 8.08 -4.37 5.12
N THR A 138 9.11 -4.98 5.68
CA THR A 138 9.63 -4.56 6.98
C THR A 138 11.09 -4.96 7.19
N ALA A 139 11.79 -4.19 8.02
CA ALA A 139 13.17 -4.49 8.44
C ALA A 139 13.21 -5.45 9.64
N THR A 140 12.16 -5.49 10.46
CA THR A 140 12.10 -6.28 11.69
C THR A 140 10.96 -7.28 11.65
N PRO A 141 11.19 -8.56 11.99
CA PRO A 141 10.16 -9.58 11.96
C PRO A 141 9.19 -9.52 13.16
N PHE A 142 9.39 -8.57 14.07
CA PHE A 142 8.56 -8.37 15.27
C PHE A 142 7.81 -7.05 15.17
N ARG A 143 6.54 -7.06 15.59
CA ARG A 143 5.66 -5.91 15.76
C ARG A 143 6.00 -5.13 17.04
N GLY A 144 5.44 -3.92 17.16
CA GLY A 144 5.58 -3.08 18.35
C GLY A 144 5.04 -3.69 19.65
N ASP A 145 4.21 -4.73 19.58
CA ASP A 145 3.72 -5.51 20.73
C ASP A 145 4.58 -6.75 21.06
N GLY A 146 5.71 -6.92 20.38
CA GLY A 146 6.64 -8.04 20.58
C GLY A 146 6.23 -9.35 19.89
N ARG A 147 5.07 -9.40 19.22
CA ARG A 147 4.66 -10.56 18.42
C ARG A 147 5.31 -10.55 17.06
N HIS A 148 5.37 -11.69 16.39
CA HIS A 148 5.81 -11.74 15.00
C HIS A 148 4.85 -10.98 14.07
N VAL A 149 5.39 -10.41 13.01
CA VAL A 149 4.61 -9.99 11.84
C VAL A 149 4.02 -11.26 11.20
N ASP A 150 2.73 -11.24 10.93
CA ASP A 150 2.04 -12.41 10.36
C ASP A 150 2.50 -12.68 8.92
N GLY A 151 2.32 -13.92 8.45
CA GLY A 151 2.57 -14.33 7.07
C GLY A 151 3.84 -15.16 6.91
N GLU A 152 4.07 -15.63 5.68
CA GLU A 152 5.28 -16.35 5.31
C GLU A 152 6.43 -15.35 5.07
N ILE A 153 7.60 -15.63 5.64
CA ILE A 153 8.81 -14.84 5.42
C ILE A 153 9.51 -15.38 4.17
N ILE A 154 9.74 -14.50 3.20
CA ILE A 154 10.43 -14.77 1.93
C ILE A 154 11.81 -14.14 1.95
#